data_AF-A0A7S2J8Z5-F1
#
_entry.id   AF-A0A7S2J8Z5-F1
#
_cell.length_a   1.000
_cell.length_b   1.000
_cell.length_c   1.000
_cell.angle_alpha   90.00
_cell.angle_beta   90.00
_cell.angle_gamma   90.00
#
_symmetry.space_group_name_H-M   'P 1'
#
loop_
_entity.id
_entity.type
_entity.pdbx_description
1 polymer ?
#
loop_
_entity_poly.entity_id
_entity_poly.type
_entity_poly.pdbx_seq_one_letter_code
_entity_poly.pdbx_strand_id
1 'polypeptide(L)'
;VAAKWNSPGVVAGPVQCEGGTVEPDMWGRAYFADSCTSGNYSNTQYVAMKLLGKRLTYTTDLSKSGCGCNTAMYLVSMRQNTEASGCSDYYCDANSVCGPNCAEIDIQEANRFAWHSTLHTAYDGNGVSGGYGGWVHNNNQYDFGAEEYGPDGRCVNTKKPFQVSTAFPTGAGGKLRAMEVTLSQADSPCSVSITLGSYGADAGFEQLTKALEDGMTPVVSYWQSSDMLWLDGPGVGGGPCTVDDTPCDGA
;
A
#
# COMPACT_ATOMS: atom_id res chain seq x y z
N VAL A 1 -1.44 -10.97 -12.09
CA VAL A 1 -1.88 -10.44 -13.41
C VAL A 1 -1.28 -9.06 -13.57
N ALA A 2 -0.32 -8.89 -14.49
CA ALA A 2 0.30 -7.59 -14.72
C ALA A 2 -0.69 -6.62 -15.39
N ALA A 3 -0.66 -5.35 -15.00
CA ALA A 3 -1.38 -4.27 -15.64
C ALA A 3 -0.79 -3.99 -17.02
N LYS A 4 -1.62 -3.52 -17.95
CA LYS A 4 -1.15 -3.03 -19.26
C LYS A 4 -0.74 -1.55 -19.18
N TRP A 5 -1.47 -0.79 -18.38
CA TRP A 5 -1.33 0.65 -18.24
C TRP A 5 -1.17 0.99 -16.76
N ASN A 6 -0.20 1.84 -16.43
CA ASN A 6 -0.04 2.38 -15.07
C ASN A 6 -1.04 3.52 -14.82
N SER A 7 -1.21 4.38 -15.82
CA SER A 7 -2.26 5.39 -15.87
C SER A 7 -2.75 5.53 -17.31
N PRO A 8 -3.87 6.24 -17.58
CA PRO A 8 -4.38 6.39 -18.94
C PRO A 8 -3.31 6.91 -19.90
N GLY A 9 -2.93 6.09 -20.89
CA GLY A 9 -1.90 6.42 -21.88
C GLY A 9 -0.44 6.18 -21.45
N VAL A 10 -0.19 5.77 -20.20
CA VAL A 10 1.16 5.44 -19.70
C VAL A 10 1.27 3.93 -19.51
N VAL A 11 2.13 3.29 -20.31
CA VAL A 11 2.33 1.83 -20.29
C VAL A 11 2.92 1.42 -18.94
N ALA A 12 2.39 0.33 -18.35
CA ALA A 12 2.95 -0.22 -17.12
C ALA A 12 4.31 -0.88 -17.38
N GLY A 13 5.20 -0.77 -16.39
CA GLY A 13 6.45 -1.52 -16.34
C GLY A 13 6.19 -3.04 -16.21
N PRO A 14 7.20 -3.87 -16.53
CA PRO A 14 7.08 -5.30 -16.34
C PRO A 14 6.97 -5.65 -14.85
N VAL A 15 6.29 -6.77 -14.57
CA VAL A 15 6.25 -7.37 -13.23
C VAL A 15 6.62 -8.83 -13.35
N GLN A 16 7.62 -9.24 -12.59
CA GLN A 16 8.14 -10.60 -12.57
C GLN A 16 7.50 -11.35 -11.40
N CYS A 17 7.09 -12.60 -11.65
CA CYS A 17 6.51 -13.45 -10.62
C CYS A 17 7.21 -14.82 -10.67
N GLU A 18 8.03 -15.12 -9.67
CA GLU A 18 8.74 -16.41 -9.58
C GLU A 18 8.86 -16.85 -8.12
N GLY A 19 8.64 -18.14 -7.85
CA GLY A 19 8.94 -18.72 -6.53
C GLY A 19 8.15 -18.15 -5.35
N GLY A 20 7.00 -17.49 -5.60
CA GLY A 20 6.23 -16.79 -4.56
C GLY A 20 6.67 -15.33 -4.32
N THR A 21 7.66 -14.85 -5.07
CA THR A 21 8.08 -13.46 -5.12
C THR A 21 7.35 -12.73 -6.24
N VAL A 22 7.01 -11.46 -6.02
CA VAL A 22 6.52 -10.54 -7.04
C VAL A 22 7.45 -9.34 -7.04
N GLU A 23 8.12 -9.08 -8.16
CA GLU A 23 9.13 -8.03 -8.35
C GLU A 23 8.63 -7.09 -9.45
N PRO A 24 7.99 -5.96 -9.08
CA PRO A 24 7.64 -4.91 -10.03
C PRO A 24 8.86 -4.06 -10.40
N ASP A 25 9.24 -4.05 -11.68
CA ASP A 25 10.16 -3.05 -12.19
C ASP A 25 9.50 -1.66 -12.12
N MET A 26 10.28 -0.59 -12.35
CA MET A 26 9.77 0.78 -12.33
C MET A 26 8.54 0.94 -13.25
N TRP A 27 7.48 1.54 -12.70
CA TRP A 27 6.12 1.67 -13.27
C TRP A 27 5.30 0.38 -13.35
N GLY A 28 5.81 -0.71 -12.79
CA GLY A 28 5.13 -1.99 -12.73
C GLY A 28 3.93 -1.93 -11.79
N ARG A 29 2.83 -2.56 -12.21
CA ARG A 29 1.66 -2.83 -11.36
C ARG A 29 1.10 -4.21 -11.66
N ALA A 30 0.75 -4.96 -10.63
CA ALA A 30 0.13 -6.27 -10.77
C ALA A 30 -0.96 -6.53 -9.74
N TYR A 31 -1.99 -7.24 -10.19
CA TYR A 31 -3.17 -7.62 -9.42
C TYR A 31 -3.13 -9.10 -9.09
N PHE A 32 -3.46 -9.48 -7.86
CA PHE A 32 -3.62 -10.88 -7.49
C PHE A 32 -4.92 -11.42 -8.09
N ALA A 33 -4.85 -12.59 -8.74
CA ALA A 33 -5.99 -13.17 -9.46
C ALA A 33 -6.06 -14.69 -9.28
N ASP A 34 -7.27 -15.23 -9.17
CA ASP A 34 -7.54 -16.68 -9.12
C ASP A 34 -7.32 -17.33 -10.49
N SER A 35 -7.47 -16.55 -11.56
CA SER A 35 -7.25 -16.97 -12.94
C SER A 35 -6.85 -15.77 -13.80
N CYS A 36 -6.35 -16.01 -15.00
CA CYS A 36 -6.10 -14.95 -15.97
C CYS A 36 -6.37 -15.44 -17.39
N THR A 37 -7.03 -14.60 -18.19
CA THR A 37 -7.22 -14.86 -19.61
C THR A 37 -6.26 -13.99 -20.39
N SER A 38 -5.42 -14.60 -21.24
CA SER A 38 -4.49 -13.84 -22.06
C SER A 38 -5.23 -12.80 -22.93
N GLY A 39 -4.76 -11.56 -22.88
CA GLY A 39 -5.31 -10.45 -23.66
C GLY A 39 -6.66 -9.89 -23.18
N ASN A 40 -7.24 -10.40 -22.09
CA ASN A 40 -8.50 -9.89 -21.57
C ASN A 40 -8.48 -9.77 -20.03
N TYR A 41 -8.83 -8.60 -19.53
CA TYR A 41 -9.06 -8.39 -18.10
C TYR A 41 -10.53 -8.64 -17.77
N SER A 42 -10.77 -9.29 -16.64
CA SER A 42 -12.12 -9.44 -16.10
C SER A 42 -12.08 -9.27 -14.59
N ASN A 43 -12.93 -8.40 -14.06
CA ASN A 43 -13.04 -8.15 -12.63
C ASN A 43 -13.23 -9.45 -11.83
N THR A 44 -14.05 -10.37 -12.34
CA THR A 44 -14.36 -11.65 -11.68
C THR A 44 -13.18 -12.60 -11.52
N GLN A 45 -12.06 -12.36 -12.24
CA GLN A 45 -10.85 -13.17 -12.15
C GLN A 45 -9.95 -12.76 -10.99
N TYR A 46 -10.04 -11.51 -10.51
CA TYR A 46 -9.22 -11.02 -9.41
C TYR A 46 -9.60 -11.67 -8.08
N VAL A 47 -8.61 -11.90 -7.23
CA VAL A 47 -8.84 -12.42 -5.87
C VAL A 47 -9.69 -11.42 -5.10
N ALA A 48 -10.73 -11.89 -4.40
CA ALA A 48 -11.37 -11.13 -3.33
C ALA A 48 -10.94 -11.70 -1.98
N MET A 49 -9.85 -11.15 -1.43
CA MET A 49 -9.29 -11.60 -0.18
C MET A 49 -10.10 -11.04 0.99
N LYS A 50 -10.87 -11.93 1.66
CA LYS A 50 -11.73 -11.56 2.80
C LYS A 50 -10.91 -11.42 4.07
N LEU A 51 -10.48 -10.21 4.39
CA LEU A 51 -9.53 -9.94 5.47
C LEU A 51 -10.14 -9.41 6.77
N LEU A 52 -11.45 -9.11 6.82
CA LEU A 52 -12.11 -8.70 8.05
C LEU A 52 -11.96 -9.76 9.16
N GLY A 53 -11.45 -9.35 10.32
CA GLY A 53 -11.13 -10.23 11.43
C GLY A 53 -9.92 -11.16 11.19
N LYS A 54 -9.11 -10.89 10.15
CA LYS A 54 -7.94 -11.70 9.79
C LYS A 54 -6.66 -10.87 9.78
N ARG A 55 -5.57 -11.56 9.47
CA ARG A 55 -4.22 -11.01 9.32
C ARG A 55 -3.65 -11.46 7.98
N LEU A 56 -3.00 -10.53 7.29
CA LEU A 56 -2.15 -10.76 6.12
C LEU A 56 -0.69 -10.57 6.54
N THR A 57 0.19 -11.46 6.10
CA THR A 57 1.64 -11.38 6.40
C THR A 57 2.42 -11.64 5.12
N TYR A 58 3.44 -10.82 4.88
CA TYR A 58 4.36 -10.97 3.76
C TYR A 58 5.75 -10.45 4.12
N THR A 59 6.72 -10.76 3.27
CA THR A 59 8.08 -10.23 3.36
C THR A 59 8.26 -9.21 2.24
N THR A 60 8.90 -8.08 2.56
CA THR A 60 9.25 -7.02 1.60
C THR A 60 10.74 -6.76 1.67
N ASP A 61 11.34 -6.40 0.54
CA ASP A 61 12.71 -5.90 0.43
C ASP A 61 12.67 -4.52 -0.19
N LEU A 62 13.05 -3.49 0.57
CA LEU A 62 13.05 -2.10 0.12
C LEU A 62 14.47 -1.57 -0.13
N SER A 63 15.48 -2.44 -0.12
CA SER A 63 16.90 -2.05 -0.09
C SER A 63 17.33 -1.19 -1.28
N LYS A 64 16.61 -1.28 -2.40
CA LYS A 64 16.85 -0.53 -3.63
C LYS A 64 15.88 0.64 -3.87
N SER A 65 14.85 0.79 -3.02
CA SER A 65 13.90 1.90 -3.13
C SER A 65 14.45 3.15 -2.43
N GLY A 66 14.97 4.10 -3.20
CA GLY A 66 15.52 5.38 -2.73
C GLY A 66 14.45 6.46 -2.41
N CYS A 67 14.92 7.68 -2.17
CA CYS A 67 14.07 8.87 -2.07
C CYS A 67 13.36 9.13 -3.41
N GLY A 68 12.09 9.53 -3.39
CA GLY A 68 11.32 9.75 -4.61
C GLY A 68 10.60 8.50 -5.13
N CYS A 69 10.89 7.32 -4.56
CA CYS A 69 10.29 6.05 -4.97
C CYS A 69 9.17 5.64 -4.00
N ASN A 70 8.16 4.94 -4.52
CA ASN A 70 7.11 4.31 -3.73
C ASN A 70 6.93 2.85 -4.18
N THR A 71 7.29 1.92 -3.28
CA THR A 71 7.05 0.49 -3.41
C THR A 71 5.79 0.14 -2.62
N ALA A 72 4.70 -0.09 -3.33
CA ALA A 72 3.38 -0.20 -2.73
C ALA A 72 2.84 -1.62 -2.70
N MET A 73 2.17 -1.97 -1.61
CA MET A 73 1.28 -3.12 -1.48
C MET A 73 -0.02 -2.67 -0.81
N TYR A 74 -1.12 -2.81 -1.53
CA TYR A 74 -2.40 -2.25 -1.14
C TYR A 74 -3.56 -3.15 -1.56
N LEU A 75 -4.75 -2.82 -1.09
CA LEU A 75 -5.98 -3.54 -1.34
C LEU A 75 -6.99 -2.61 -1.98
N VAL A 76 -7.63 -3.04 -3.06
CA VAL A 76 -8.71 -2.28 -3.71
C VAL A 76 -9.93 -3.16 -3.97
N SER A 77 -11.12 -2.57 -4.04
CA SER A 77 -12.39 -3.29 -4.32
C SER A 77 -12.57 -3.62 -5.82
N MET A 78 -11.49 -4.08 -6.46
CA MET A 78 -11.39 -4.26 -7.90
C MET A 78 -12.27 -5.39 -8.43
N ARG A 79 -12.42 -6.50 -7.68
CA ARG A 79 -13.32 -7.61 -8.08
C ARG A 79 -14.78 -7.15 -8.17
N GLN A 80 -15.18 -6.23 -7.29
CA GLN A 80 -16.54 -5.70 -7.21
C GLN A 80 -16.78 -4.57 -8.24
N ASN A 81 -15.73 -3.98 -8.79
CA ASN A 81 -15.84 -2.97 -9.84
C ASN A 81 -16.27 -3.59 -11.17
N THR A 82 -17.44 -3.23 -11.68
CA THR A 82 -17.94 -3.67 -12.99
C THR A 82 -17.70 -2.64 -14.10
N GLU A 83 -17.17 -1.47 -13.76
CA GLU A 83 -16.85 -0.41 -14.71
C GLU A 83 -15.44 -0.64 -15.28
N ALA A 84 -15.33 -0.70 -16.60
CA ALA A 84 -14.03 -0.73 -17.25
C ALA A 84 -13.32 0.62 -17.05
N SER A 85 -12.07 0.57 -16.61
CA SER A 85 -11.26 1.74 -16.32
C SER A 85 -10.65 2.35 -17.59
N GLY A 86 -10.17 3.59 -17.50
CA GLY A 86 -9.33 4.22 -18.53
C GLY A 86 -8.00 3.51 -18.77
N CYS A 87 -7.63 2.56 -17.89
CA CYS A 87 -6.47 1.69 -18.01
C CYS A 87 -6.81 0.35 -18.68
N SER A 88 -7.95 0.25 -19.38
CA SER A 88 -8.37 -0.94 -20.15
C SER A 88 -8.44 -2.23 -19.31
N ASP A 89 -8.68 -2.09 -18.01
CA ASP A 89 -8.89 -3.15 -17.03
C ASP A 89 -10.07 -2.75 -16.11
N TYR A 90 -10.17 -3.34 -14.91
CA TYR A 90 -11.19 -2.96 -13.93
C TYR A 90 -10.59 -2.28 -12.69
N TYR A 91 -9.37 -1.75 -12.82
CA TYR A 91 -8.69 -1.06 -11.73
C TYR A 91 -9.49 0.17 -11.27
N CYS A 92 -9.48 0.37 -9.95
CA CYS A 92 -10.10 1.48 -9.26
C CYS A 92 -9.28 1.74 -7.99
N ASP A 93 -9.26 2.97 -7.53
CA ASP A 93 -8.63 3.40 -6.29
C ASP A 93 -9.35 4.65 -5.75
N ALA A 94 -8.97 5.15 -4.58
CA ALA A 94 -9.63 6.32 -3.99
C ALA A 94 -9.25 7.63 -4.70
N ASN A 95 -8.14 7.62 -5.45
CA ASN A 95 -7.62 8.78 -6.18
C ASN A 95 -8.08 8.86 -7.64
N SER A 96 -8.93 7.93 -8.09
CA SER A 96 -9.44 7.87 -9.47
C SER A 96 -8.35 7.81 -10.54
N VAL A 97 -7.19 7.17 -10.29
CA VAL A 97 -6.03 7.21 -11.21
C VAL A 97 -6.39 6.72 -12.61
N CYS A 98 -7.22 5.68 -12.70
CA CYS A 98 -7.75 5.16 -13.95
C CYS A 98 -9.23 5.50 -14.19
N GLY A 99 -9.81 6.41 -13.40
CA GLY A 99 -11.19 6.89 -13.53
C GLY A 99 -12.11 6.42 -12.39
N PRO A 100 -12.43 5.12 -12.27
CA PRO A 100 -13.37 4.65 -11.25
C PRO A 100 -12.81 4.77 -9.83
N ASN A 101 -13.66 5.23 -8.91
CA ASN A 101 -13.40 5.27 -7.48
C ASN A 101 -13.80 3.96 -6.79
N CYS A 102 -13.00 3.49 -5.84
CA CYS A 102 -13.42 2.42 -4.94
C CYS A 102 -12.66 2.47 -3.60
N ALA A 103 -13.18 1.76 -2.60
CA ALA A 103 -12.51 1.66 -1.31
C ALA A 103 -11.11 1.04 -1.48
N GLU A 104 -10.14 1.64 -0.80
CA GLU A 104 -8.73 1.37 -0.90
C GLU A 104 -8.09 1.30 0.50
N ILE A 105 -7.16 0.37 0.68
CA ILE A 105 -6.38 0.24 1.91
C ILE A 105 -4.92 0.05 1.51
N ASP A 106 -4.13 1.09 1.77
CA ASP A 106 -2.69 1.08 1.57
C ASP A 106 -2.02 0.46 2.77
N ILE A 107 -1.63 -0.81 2.64
CA ILE A 107 -0.89 -1.50 3.67
C ILE A 107 0.53 -0.95 3.75
N GLN A 108 1.12 -0.70 2.59
CA GLN A 108 2.47 -0.21 2.43
C GLN A 108 2.47 0.77 1.28
N GLU A 109 2.84 2.01 1.57
CA GLU A 109 3.46 2.95 0.65
C GLU A 109 4.80 3.32 1.26
N ALA A 110 5.90 2.84 0.67
CA ALA A 110 7.18 2.87 1.35
C ALA A 110 8.37 2.91 0.42
N ASN A 111 9.46 3.41 0.97
CA ASN A 111 10.80 3.20 0.47
C ASN A 111 11.73 2.92 1.65
N ARG A 112 13.04 2.87 1.42
CA ARG A 112 13.98 2.56 2.50
C ARG A 112 14.02 3.62 3.60
N PHE A 113 13.44 4.80 3.39
CA PHE A 113 13.50 5.97 4.28
C PHE A 113 12.17 6.34 4.92
N ALA A 114 11.05 5.89 4.37
CA ALA A 114 9.72 6.19 4.88
C ALA A 114 8.77 5.00 4.73
N TRP A 115 7.74 4.97 5.57
CA TRP A 115 6.67 3.98 5.54
C TRP A 115 5.34 4.62 5.91
N HIS A 116 4.36 4.53 5.02
CA HIS A 116 2.99 4.93 5.25
C HIS A 116 2.04 3.74 5.15
N SER A 117 1.02 3.76 5.98
CA SER A 117 -0.18 2.94 5.83
C SER A 117 -1.39 3.84 5.90
N THR A 118 -2.35 3.66 4.99
CA THR A 118 -3.46 4.60 4.82
C THR A 118 -4.78 3.87 4.59
N LEU A 119 -5.84 4.32 5.24
CA LEU A 119 -7.21 3.89 4.97
C LEU A 119 -7.89 4.93 4.08
N HIS A 120 -8.51 4.48 2.99
CA HIS A 120 -9.26 5.33 2.08
C HIS A 120 -10.69 4.83 1.88
N THR A 121 -11.67 5.70 2.18
CA THR A 121 -12.99 5.54 1.59
C THR A 121 -12.95 5.87 0.10
N ALA A 122 -13.92 5.37 -0.67
CA ALA A 122 -13.87 5.43 -2.13
C ALA A 122 -13.65 6.83 -2.73
N TYR A 123 -14.07 7.89 -2.02
CA TYR A 123 -13.96 9.29 -2.48
C TYR A 123 -13.12 10.16 -1.54
N ASP A 124 -12.28 9.52 -0.72
CA ASP A 124 -11.37 10.21 0.18
C ASP A 124 -9.93 9.89 -0.18
N GLY A 125 -9.42 10.58 -1.20
CA GLY A 125 -8.04 10.41 -1.68
C GLY A 125 -6.96 10.82 -0.66
N ASN A 126 -7.30 11.60 0.36
CA ASN A 126 -6.36 11.93 1.45
C ASN A 126 -6.29 10.81 2.49
N GLY A 127 -7.45 10.21 2.80
CA GLY A 127 -7.56 9.11 3.73
C GLY A 127 -7.12 9.44 5.16
N VAL A 128 -6.93 8.38 5.95
CA VAL A 128 -6.34 8.46 7.29
C VAL A 128 -5.06 7.63 7.32
N SER A 129 -3.94 8.31 7.52
CA SER A 129 -2.60 7.73 7.46
C SER A 129 -1.89 7.67 8.81
N GLY A 130 -0.94 6.75 8.92
CA GLY A 130 0.05 6.65 9.99
C GLY A 130 1.36 6.09 9.46
N GLY A 131 2.37 6.03 10.33
CA GLY A 131 3.74 5.61 9.99
C GLY A 131 4.76 6.72 10.19
N TYR A 132 5.73 6.80 9.27
CA TYR A 132 6.93 7.64 9.34
C TYR A 132 7.28 8.18 7.95
N GLY A 133 7.51 9.49 7.79
CA GLY A 133 7.72 10.06 6.45
C GLY A 133 7.43 11.55 6.27
N GLY A 134 7.00 11.97 5.09
CA GLY A 134 6.69 13.37 4.77
C GLY A 134 5.51 13.93 5.55
N TRP A 135 4.42 13.18 5.62
CA TRP A 135 3.18 13.65 6.20
C TRP A 135 2.41 12.52 6.89
N VAL A 136 1.85 12.80 8.07
CA VAL A 136 1.03 11.84 8.82
C VAL A 136 -0.22 12.52 9.35
N HIS A 137 -1.39 11.85 9.27
CA HIS A 137 -2.68 12.46 9.63
C HIS A 137 -2.95 12.46 11.15
N ASN A 138 -2.23 11.68 11.95
CA ASN A 138 -2.47 11.54 13.39
C ASN A 138 -1.86 12.71 14.21
N ASN A 139 -2.48 13.89 14.19
CA ASN A 139 -2.02 15.09 14.92
C ASN A 139 -0.55 15.47 14.66
N ASN A 140 -0.04 15.20 13.46
CA ASN A 140 1.37 15.41 13.08
C ASN A 140 2.37 14.62 13.94
N GLN A 141 1.96 13.49 14.53
CA GLN A 141 2.86 12.58 15.24
C GLN A 141 3.05 11.30 14.42
N TYR A 142 4.28 11.04 14.01
CA TYR A 142 4.66 9.77 13.40
C TYR A 142 4.71 8.67 14.47
N ASP A 143 4.41 7.43 14.08
CA ASP A 143 4.33 6.28 14.99
C ASP A 143 5.71 5.75 15.42
N PHE A 144 6.73 5.98 14.60
CA PHE A 144 8.14 5.63 14.81
C PHE A 144 9.04 6.51 13.95
N GLY A 145 10.35 6.59 14.25
CA GLY A 145 11.28 7.49 13.55
C GLY A 145 12.45 6.80 12.85
N ALA A 146 13.35 7.62 12.28
CA ALA A 146 14.57 7.18 11.59
C ALA A 146 15.49 6.25 12.43
N GLU A 147 15.46 6.39 13.75
CA GLU A 147 16.24 5.52 14.65
C GLU A 147 15.72 4.07 14.64
N GLU A 148 14.44 3.89 14.33
CA GLU A 148 13.73 2.61 14.41
C GLU A 148 13.53 1.97 13.04
N TYR A 149 13.21 2.78 12.03
CA TYR A 149 12.99 2.37 10.64
C TYR A 149 13.89 3.19 9.72
N GLY A 150 14.67 2.49 8.89
CA GLY A 150 15.53 3.13 7.90
C GLY A 150 16.78 2.32 7.61
N PRO A 151 17.70 2.83 6.78
CA PRO A 151 19.00 2.19 6.62
C PRO A 151 19.70 2.17 7.98
N ASP A 152 20.07 0.98 8.46
CA ASP A 152 20.63 0.78 9.81
C ASP A 152 19.67 1.07 10.98
N GLY A 153 18.36 1.14 10.73
CA GLY A 153 17.35 1.28 11.79
C GLY A 153 17.44 0.17 12.82
N ARG A 154 17.29 0.52 14.11
CA ARG A 154 17.48 -0.41 15.24
C ARG A 154 16.39 -1.49 15.34
N CYS A 155 15.19 -1.24 14.80
CA CYS A 155 14.10 -2.22 14.77
C CYS A 155 13.95 -2.83 13.37
N VAL A 156 14.00 -2.00 12.32
CA VAL A 156 13.89 -2.40 10.92
C VAL A 156 15.00 -1.74 10.11
N ASN A 157 16.01 -2.52 9.76
CA ASN A 157 17.06 -2.12 8.81
C ASN A 157 16.59 -2.39 7.38
N THR A 158 16.23 -1.33 6.66
CA THR A 158 15.67 -1.40 5.30
C THR A 158 16.68 -1.80 4.22
N LYS A 159 17.97 -1.99 4.58
CA LYS A 159 18.98 -2.59 3.68
C LYS A 159 18.84 -4.11 3.54
N LYS A 160 17.87 -4.72 4.22
CA LYS A 160 17.59 -6.15 4.21
C LYS A 160 16.07 -6.38 4.18
N PRO A 161 15.61 -7.54 3.72
CA PRO A 161 14.22 -7.93 3.84
C PRO A 161 13.70 -7.89 5.29
N PHE A 162 12.42 -7.59 5.45
CA PHE A 162 11.73 -7.63 6.74
C PHE A 162 10.27 -8.10 6.57
N GLN A 163 9.64 -8.51 7.66
CA GLN A 163 8.28 -9.01 7.68
C GLN A 163 7.28 -7.89 7.99
N VAL A 164 6.20 -7.86 7.21
CA VAL A 164 5.04 -6.98 7.39
C VAL A 164 3.86 -7.86 7.82
N SER A 165 3.19 -7.48 8.89
CA SER A 165 1.98 -8.15 9.37
C SER A 165 0.88 -7.12 9.56
N THR A 166 -0.23 -7.26 8.83
CA THR A 166 -1.37 -6.35 8.89
C THR A 166 -2.62 -7.09 9.32
N ALA A 167 -3.28 -6.62 10.38
CA ALA A 167 -4.50 -7.18 10.92
C ALA A 167 -5.67 -6.20 10.82
N PHE A 168 -6.87 -6.76 10.64
CA PHE A 168 -8.13 -6.01 10.53
C PHE A 168 -9.12 -6.47 11.61
N PRO A 169 -8.84 -6.22 12.90
CA PRO A 169 -9.67 -6.68 14.00
C PRO A 169 -11.10 -6.14 13.92
N THR A 170 -12.06 -6.95 14.39
CA THR A 170 -13.46 -6.56 14.50
C THR A 170 -13.80 -6.07 15.91
N GLY A 171 -14.63 -5.04 16.00
CA GLY A 171 -15.22 -4.52 17.23
C GLY A 171 -16.64 -5.04 17.47
N ALA A 172 -17.43 -4.26 18.22
CA ALA A 172 -18.84 -4.56 18.45
C ALA A 172 -19.63 -4.66 17.13
N GLY A 173 -20.54 -5.62 17.02
CA GLY A 173 -21.35 -5.83 15.81
C GLY A 173 -20.58 -6.38 14.60
N GLY A 174 -19.35 -6.88 14.78
CA GLY A 174 -18.55 -7.45 13.70
C GLY A 174 -17.93 -6.41 12.75
N LYS A 175 -18.06 -5.12 13.06
CA LYS A 175 -17.49 -4.01 12.26
C LYS A 175 -15.97 -3.95 12.41
N LEU A 176 -15.29 -3.46 11.38
CA LEU A 176 -13.86 -3.14 11.45
C LEU A 176 -13.61 -2.18 12.61
N ARG A 177 -12.65 -2.51 13.48
CA ARG A 177 -12.24 -1.68 14.61
C ARG A 177 -11.04 -0.80 14.27
N ALA A 178 -10.07 -1.39 13.59
CA ALA A 178 -8.81 -0.75 13.25
C ALA A 178 -8.13 -1.47 12.11
N MET A 179 -7.14 -0.82 11.51
CA MET A 179 -6.04 -1.47 10.82
C MET A 179 -4.80 -1.41 11.71
N GLU A 180 -4.19 -2.57 11.94
CA GLU A 180 -3.01 -2.71 12.80
C GLU A 180 -1.87 -3.28 11.96
N VAL A 181 -0.80 -2.50 11.76
CA VAL A 181 0.39 -2.91 10.99
C VAL A 181 1.55 -3.08 11.94
N THR A 182 2.31 -4.16 11.80
CA THR A 182 3.55 -4.40 12.54
C THR A 182 4.67 -4.75 11.56
N LEU A 183 5.80 -4.06 11.69
CA LEU A 183 7.02 -4.35 10.94
C LEU A 183 8.01 -5.00 11.90
N SER A 184 8.56 -6.14 11.49
CA SER A 184 9.51 -6.90 12.30
C SER A 184 10.63 -7.47 11.43
N GLN A 185 11.83 -7.55 11.99
CA GLN A 185 12.99 -8.09 11.32
C GLN A 185 13.68 -9.09 12.24
N ALA A 186 14.13 -10.22 11.66
CA ALA A 186 14.89 -11.20 12.41
C ALA A 186 16.15 -10.56 13.00
N ASP A 187 16.51 -10.98 14.21
CA ASP A 187 17.68 -10.50 14.96
C ASP A 187 17.64 -9.01 15.39
N SER A 188 16.52 -8.31 15.18
CA SER A 188 16.30 -6.96 15.72
C SER A 188 15.75 -7.01 17.16
N PRO A 189 16.14 -6.07 18.04
CA PRO A 189 15.68 -5.98 19.43
C PRO A 189 14.22 -5.51 19.60
N CYS A 190 13.56 -5.04 18.53
CA CYS A 190 12.23 -4.44 18.56
C CYS A 190 11.52 -4.56 17.22
N SER A 191 10.21 -4.29 17.25
CA SER A 191 9.34 -4.07 16.09
C SER A 191 8.75 -2.66 16.16
N VAL A 192 8.32 -2.12 15.03
CA VAL A 192 7.50 -0.90 14.98
C VAL A 192 6.07 -1.22 14.60
N SER A 193 5.10 -0.37 14.96
CA SER A 193 3.69 -0.63 14.68
C SER A 193 2.90 0.65 14.42
N ILE A 194 1.83 0.51 13.64
CA ILE A 194 0.88 1.56 13.27
C ILE A 194 -0.51 1.06 13.65
N THR A 195 -1.34 1.92 14.23
CA THR A 195 -2.74 1.60 14.52
C THR A 195 -3.67 2.71 14.04
N LEU A 196 -4.48 2.40 13.03
CA LEU A 196 -5.49 3.31 12.49
C LEU A 196 -6.86 2.87 13.00
N GLY A 197 -7.26 3.43 14.14
CA GLY A 197 -8.50 3.08 14.86
C GLY A 197 -9.61 4.13 14.79
N SER A 198 -9.39 5.24 14.08
CA SER A 198 -10.36 6.33 13.95
C SER A 198 -10.36 6.88 12.53
N TYR A 199 -11.56 7.04 11.97
CA TYR A 199 -11.81 7.68 10.68
C TYR A 199 -12.79 8.80 10.96
N GLY A 200 -12.59 9.99 10.40
CA GLY A 200 -13.28 11.24 10.79
C GLY A 200 -14.82 11.21 10.80
N ALA A 201 -15.44 10.15 10.30
CA ALA A 201 -16.85 9.81 10.52
C ALA A 201 -17.02 8.28 10.60
N ASP A 202 -17.98 7.82 11.41
CA ASP A 202 -18.36 6.40 11.52
C ASP A 202 -18.63 5.75 10.14
N ALA A 203 -19.11 6.55 9.17
CA ALA A 203 -19.37 6.12 7.80
C ALA A 203 -18.13 5.54 7.08
N GLY A 204 -16.91 5.99 7.42
CA GLY A 204 -15.70 5.48 6.79
C GLY A 204 -15.40 4.04 7.18
N PHE A 205 -15.47 3.72 8.47
CA PHE A 205 -15.32 2.35 8.95
C PHE A 205 -16.45 1.43 8.48
N GLU A 206 -17.67 1.94 8.27
CA GLU A 206 -18.75 1.14 7.69
C GLU A 206 -18.47 0.71 6.25
N GLN A 207 -18.01 1.63 5.39
CA GLN A 207 -17.65 1.28 4.02
C GLN A 207 -16.46 0.30 3.98
N LEU A 208 -15.42 0.55 4.77
CA LEU A 208 -14.24 -0.32 4.84
C LEU A 208 -14.55 -1.69 5.44
N THR A 209 -15.47 -1.76 6.42
CA THR A 209 -16.01 -3.04 6.92
C THR A 209 -16.59 -3.85 5.77
N LYS A 210 -17.46 -3.24 4.96
CA LYS A 210 -18.10 -3.93 3.84
C LYS A 210 -17.09 -4.38 2.78
N ALA A 211 -16.13 -3.52 2.43
CA ALA A 211 -15.09 -3.85 1.47
C ALA A 211 -14.26 -5.06 1.91
N LEU A 212 -13.82 -5.10 3.18
CA LEU A 212 -13.06 -6.23 3.73
C LEU A 212 -13.88 -7.52 3.88
N GLU A 213 -15.19 -7.40 4.13
CA GLU A 213 -16.14 -8.53 4.21
C GLU A 213 -16.39 -9.16 2.83
N ASP A 214 -16.60 -8.32 1.80
CA ASP A 214 -16.74 -8.76 0.42
C ASP A 214 -15.42 -9.35 -0.12
N GLY A 215 -14.31 -8.84 0.39
CA GLY A 215 -12.95 -9.20 0.04
C GLY A 215 -12.39 -8.26 -1.01
N MET A 216 -11.17 -7.80 -0.74
CA MET A 216 -10.47 -6.83 -1.58
C MET A 216 -9.35 -7.52 -2.36
N THR A 217 -8.98 -6.96 -3.51
CA THR A 217 -7.91 -7.47 -4.37
C THR A 217 -6.57 -6.89 -3.94
N PRO A 218 -5.58 -7.74 -3.59
CA PRO A 218 -4.20 -7.31 -3.40
C PRO A 218 -3.59 -6.78 -4.71
N VAL A 219 -2.90 -5.65 -4.60
CA VAL A 219 -2.19 -4.99 -5.70
C VAL A 219 -0.80 -4.63 -5.23
N VAL A 220 0.18 -4.89 -6.08
CA VAL A 220 1.56 -4.43 -5.88
C VAL A 220 1.95 -3.49 -7.01
N SER A 221 2.66 -2.42 -6.68
CA SER A 221 3.18 -1.49 -7.68
C SER A 221 4.50 -0.87 -7.25
N TYR A 222 5.26 -0.40 -8.23
CA TYR A 222 6.48 0.37 -7.99
C TYR A 222 6.52 1.56 -8.94
N TRP A 223 6.68 2.76 -8.37
CA TRP A 223 6.66 3.99 -9.14
C TRP A 223 7.49 5.08 -8.46
N GLN A 224 7.70 6.19 -9.17
CA GLN A 224 8.43 7.34 -8.66
C GLN A 224 7.74 8.64 -9.07
N SER A 225 8.05 9.74 -8.39
CA SER A 225 7.59 11.08 -8.75
C SER A 225 8.62 12.10 -8.27
N SER A 226 8.63 13.28 -8.92
CA SER A 226 9.35 14.45 -8.39
C SER A 226 8.56 15.21 -7.32
N ASP A 227 7.41 14.66 -6.92
CA ASP A 227 6.51 15.17 -5.89
C ASP A 227 6.16 14.03 -4.92
N MET A 228 7.19 13.40 -4.36
CA MET A 228 7.09 12.29 -3.41
C MET A 228 7.47 12.71 -1.98
N LEU A 229 7.80 13.99 -1.77
CA LEU A 229 8.12 14.52 -0.44
C LEU A 229 6.96 14.43 0.57
N TRP A 230 5.73 14.18 0.13
CA TRP A 230 4.62 13.84 1.02
C TRP A 230 4.82 12.47 1.70
N LEU A 231 5.54 11.54 1.04
CA LEU A 231 5.88 10.23 1.55
C LEU A 231 7.19 10.24 2.35
N ASP A 232 8.27 10.84 1.84
CA ASP A 232 9.61 10.69 2.44
C ASP A 232 10.32 12.00 2.81
N GLY A 233 9.64 13.13 2.62
CA GLY A 233 10.16 14.46 2.89
C GLY A 233 10.31 14.80 4.38
N PRO A 234 10.98 15.92 4.72
CA PRO A 234 11.10 16.38 6.11
C PRO A 234 9.76 16.63 6.79
N GLY A 235 8.83 17.23 6.04
CA GLY A 235 7.47 17.62 6.43
C GLY A 235 7.13 17.59 7.92
N VAL A 236 5.98 17.01 8.27
CA VAL A 236 5.56 16.84 9.67
C VAL A 236 5.83 15.42 10.18
N GLY A 237 5.95 14.45 9.28
CA GLY A 237 6.23 13.06 9.64
C GLY A 237 7.73 12.76 9.83
N GLY A 238 8.63 13.71 9.54
CA GLY A 238 10.07 13.61 9.82
C GLY A 238 10.92 12.77 8.85
N GLY A 239 10.48 12.55 7.61
CA GLY A 239 11.27 11.84 6.60
C GLY A 239 12.59 12.55 6.24
N PRO A 240 13.64 11.83 5.81
CA PRO A 240 14.96 12.44 5.64
C PRO A 240 15.21 13.04 4.24
N CYS A 241 14.33 12.79 3.26
CA CYS A 241 14.58 13.14 1.86
C CYS A 241 14.28 14.61 1.59
N THR A 242 15.26 15.39 1.15
CA THR A 242 15.04 16.81 0.80
C THR A 242 14.75 17.02 -0.68
N VAL A 243 15.01 16.01 -1.50
CA VAL A 243 14.85 16.01 -2.96
C VAL A 243 14.50 14.60 -3.42
N ASP A 244 13.65 14.51 -4.45
CA ASP A 244 13.26 13.26 -5.10
C ASP A 244 14.22 12.92 -6.27
N ASP A 245 15.51 12.69 -5.96
CA ASP A 245 16.57 12.51 -6.96
C ASP A 245 17.42 11.23 -6.80
N THR A 246 17.10 10.38 -5.83
CA THR A 246 17.84 9.15 -5.58
C THR A 246 17.40 8.05 -6.55
N PRO A 247 18.31 7.21 -7.09
CA PRO A 247 17.94 6.13 -8.00
C PRO A 247 16.92 5.17 -7.38
N CYS A 248 15.84 4.95 -8.13
CA CYS A 248 14.85 3.92 -7.89
C CYS A 248 15.25 2.67 -8.69
N ASP A 249 16.27 1.96 -8.21
CA ASP A 249 16.67 0.68 -8.80
C ASP A 249 15.62 -0.38 -8.37
N GLY A 250 15.17 -1.26 -9.29
CA GLY A 250 13.97 -2.12 -9.14
C GLY A 250 13.70 -2.73 -7.75
N ALA A 251 12.42 -2.83 -7.38
CA ALA A 251 11.92 -3.21 -6.05
C ALA A 251 11.54 -4.69 -5.92
#